data_AF-A0A371DAJ7-F1
#
_entry.id   AF-A0A371DAJ7-F1
#
_cell.length_a   1.000
_cell.length_b   1.000
_cell.length_c   1.000
_cell.angle_alpha   90.00
_cell.angle_beta   90.00
_cell.angle_gamma   90.00
#
_symmetry.space_group_name_H-M   'P 1'
#
loop_
_entity.id
_entity.type
_entity.pdbx_description
1 polymer ?
#
loop_
_entity_poly.entity_id
_entity_poly.type
_entity_poly.pdbx_seq_one_letter_code
_entity_poly.pdbx_strand_id
1 'polypeptide(L)'
;LHIVTDSKYLVDGLTRRLPAWERKGWLNIANATELQDLVARLRERSAVTTLRWVKGHSGIPGNEGADKLATLGAEKDAPVPLRQAPVDFLRKGASLRWITQRLAYKGIRNSKAKEEREASARMIAQVQASLQDVLGTSPTSGRIWKSIRHKDIPRKMRDFWWKALHNALRVGHYWSHITGYEMRANCMICGSEESLEHILLECDAPGQRCIWREVDNALARANIPPRHRSLGTVLGAPATQPLDTTAGSAKGQQRLRKILEMEATHLIWKIRCERVIQHDGDPDRWPHERAVRNRWWQVLNRRLRIDQGLTARRLDKRALERQLVLDTWNPIIVRRSDLPDDWIGKPGILVGTPEDSDGVG
;
A
#
# COMPACT_ATOMS: atom_id res chain seq x y z
N LEU A 1 32.27 -20.52 -27.85
CA LEU A 1 31.05 -19.68 -27.91
C LEU A 1 31.35 -18.37 -27.20
N HIS A 2 31.10 -17.22 -27.82
CA HIS A 2 31.24 -15.91 -27.18
C HIS A 2 29.85 -15.28 -27.06
N ILE A 3 29.43 -14.94 -25.84
CA ILE A 3 28.13 -14.34 -25.56
C ILE A 3 28.34 -12.90 -25.12
N VAL A 4 27.68 -11.98 -25.79
CA VAL A 4 27.64 -10.55 -25.45
C VAL A 4 26.25 -10.24 -24.89
N THR A 5 26.20 -9.55 -23.75
CA THR A 5 24.93 -9.21 -23.09
C THR A 5 25.05 -7.92 -22.30
N ASP A 6 23.96 -7.14 -22.24
CA ASP A 6 23.83 -5.98 -21.37
C ASP A 6 23.41 -6.32 -19.93
N SER A 7 23.05 -7.58 -19.66
CA SER A 7 22.68 -8.06 -18.34
C SER A 7 23.91 -8.24 -17.44
N LYS A 8 24.30 -7.17 -16.77
CA LYS A 8 25.35 -7.21 -15.74
C LYS A 8 25.03 -8.24 -14.66
N TYR A 9 23.75 -8.38 -14.31
CA TYR A 9 23.29 -9.36 -13.33
C TYR A 9 23.64 -10.80 -13.75
N LEU A 10 23.44 -11.15 -15.02
CA LEU A 10 23.77 -12.46 -15.55
C LEU A 10 25.28 -12.69 -15.59
N VAL A 11 26.05 -11.73 -16.10
CA VAL A 11 27.52 -11.86 -16.20
C VAL A 11 28.16 -11.98 -14.82
N ASP A 12 27.87 -11.07 -13.89
CA ASP A 12 28.36 -11.16 -12.51
C ASP A 12 27.79 -12.40 -11.79
N GLY A 13 26.59 -12.82 -12.18
CA GLY A 13 25.95 -14.04 -11.70
C GLY A 13 26.78 -15.27 -11.98
N LEU A 14 27.04 -15.53 -13.26
CA LEU A 14 27.73 -16.72 -13.74
C LEU A 14 29.23 -16.72 -13.40
N THR A 15 29.89 -15.56 -13.43
CA THR A 15 31.36 -15.48 -13.26
C THR A 15 31.81 -15.33 -11.81
N ARG A 16 31.03 -14.67 -10.95
CA ARG A 16 31.44 -14.33 -9.57
C ARG A 16 30.58 -14.98 -8.51
N ARG A 17 29.27 -15.13 -8.76
CA ARG A 17 28.29 -15.51 -7.73
C ARG A 17 27.78 -16.93 -7.83
N LEU A 18 28.01 -17.62 -8.95
CA LEU A 18 27.50 -18.96 -9.20
C LEU A 18 27.81 -19.97 -8.08
N PRO A 19 29.04 -20.08 -7.54
CA PRO A 19 29.31 -21.00 -6.44
C PRO A 19 28.51 -20.68 -5.17
N ALA A 20 28.20 -19.40 -4.92
CA ALA A 20 27.36 -19.00 -3.79
C ALA A 20 25.87 -19.27 -4.05
N TRP A 21 25.40 -19.10 -5.28
CA TRP A 21 24.03 -19.40 -5.68
C TRP A 21 23.71 -20.88 -5.58
N GLU A 22 24.61 -21.74 -6.07
CA GLU A 22 24.47 -23.19 -5.95
C GLU A 22 24.55 -23.67 -4.50
N ARG A 23 25.46 -23.11 -3.69
CA ARG A 23 25.51 -23.42 -2.25
C ARG A 23 24.21 -23.07 -1.53
N LYS A 24 23.50 -22.03 -1.98
CA LYS A 24 22.20 -21.65 -1.44
C LYS A 24 21.06 -22.50 -1.99
N GLY A 25 21.33 -23.48 -2.86
CA GLY A 25 20.32 -24.30 -3.52
C GLY A 25 19.32 -23.46 -4.31
N TRP A 26 19.80 -22.36 -4.89
CA TRP A 26 18.97 -21.43 -5.65
C TRP A 26 17.84 -20.74 -4.88
N LEU A 27 17.86 -20.83 -3.54
CA LEU A 27 16.84 -20.23 -2.68
C LEU A 27 16.94 -18.69 -2.67
N ASN A 28 15.81 -18.02 -2.91
CA ASN A 28 15.67 -16.56 -2.90
C ASN A 28 16.63 -15.87 -3.91
N ILE A 29 16.76 -16.46 -5.10
CA ILE A 29 17.50 -15.92 -6.24
C ILE A 29 16.48 -15.55 -7.32
N ALA A 30 16.59 -14.33 -7.86
CA ALA A 30 15.71 -13.91 -8.94
C ALA A 30 16.06 -14.69 -10.22
N ASN A 31 15.03 -15.14 -10.94
CA ASN A 31 15.13 -15.92 -12.18
C ASN A 31 15.92 -17.23 -11.98
N ALA A 32 15.73 -17.87 -10.82
CA ALA A 32 16.47 -19.07 -10.45
C ALA A 32 16.26 -20.23 -11.43
N THR A 33 15.05 -20.39 -11.96
CA THR A 33 14.71 -21.48 -12.89
C THR A 33 15.45 -21.30 -14.22
N GLU A 34 15.38 -20.10 -14.78
CA GLU A 34 16.01 -19.74 -16.05
C GLU A 34 17.54 -19.77 -15.94
N LEU A 35 18.09 -19.31 -14.82
CA LEU A 35 19.53 -19.36 -14.56
C LEU A 35 20.03 -20.80 -14.36
N GLN A 36 19.23 -21.66 -13.73
CA GLN A 36 19.54 -23.08 -13.60
C GLN A 36 19.59 -23.75 -14.97
N ASP A 37 18.59 -23.51 -15.83
CA ASP A 37 18.62 -24.02 -17.21
C ASP A 37 19.88 -23.54 -17.95
N LEU A 38 20.17 -22.24 -17.90
CA LEU A 38 21.37 -21.68 -18.53
C LEU A 38 22.66 -22.33 -18.03
N VAL A 39 22.83 -22.49 -16.72
CA VAL A 39 24.02 -23.13 -16.13
C VAL A 39 24.14 -24.58 -16.57
N ALA A 40 23.03 -25.32 -16.60
CA ALA A 40 23.00 -26.70 -17.05
C ALA A 40 23.50 -26.82 -18.50
N ARG A 41 22.96 -26.00 -19.41
CA ARG A 41 23.38 -25.97 -20.82
C ARG A 41 24.83 -25.52 -21.01
N LEU A 42 25.29 -24.56 -20.21
CA LEU A 42 26.68 -24.12 -20.28
C LEU A 42 27.66 -25.21 -19.83
N ARG A 43 27.26 -26.06 -18.88
CA ARG A 43 28.07 -27.19 -18.38
C ARG A 43 28.01 -28.43 -19.26
N GLU A 44 26.90 -28.65 -19.96
CA GLU A 44 26.78 -29.70 -20.97
C GLU A 44 27.79 -29.49 -22.12
N ARG A 45 28.16 -28.24 -22.40
CA ARG A 45 29.12 -27.90 -23.45
C ARG A 45 30.54 -28.24 -23.04
N SER A 46 31.24 -28.98 -23.89
CA SER A 46 32.67 -29.28 -23.75
C SER A 46 33.58 -28.09 -24.10
N ALA A 47 33.13 -27.20 -25.00
CA ALA A 47 33.91 -26.06 -25.46
C ALA A 47 33.76 -24.82 -24.56
N VAL A 48 34.88 -24.10 -24.39
CA VAL A 48 34.94 -22.86 -23.60
C VAL A 48 33.90 -21.84 -24.09
N THR A 49 33.19 -21.26 -23.12
CA THR A 49 32.23 -20.19 -23.34
C THR A 49 32.68 -18.95 -22.60
N THR A 50 32.77 -17.82 -23.31
CA THR A 50 33.18 -16.53 -22.76
C THR A 50 32.00 -15.56 -22.72
N LEU A 51 31.94 -14.73 -21.69
CA LEU A 51 30.89 -13.74 -21.47
C LEU A 51 31.50 -12.33 -21.52
N ARG A 52 30.90 -11.43 -22.29
CA ARG A 52 31.26 -10.01 -22.32
C ARG A 52 30.05 -9.16 -21.95
N TRP A 53 30.19 -8.40 -20.88
CA TRP A 53 29.20 -7.38 -20.54
C TRP A 53 29.39 -6.14 -21.42
N VAL A 54 28.29 -5.60 -21.90
CA VAL A 54 28.24 -4.32 -22.62
C VAL A 54 27.19 -3.41 -22.01
N LYS A 55 27.27 -2.10 -22.26
CA LYS A 55 26.21 -1.18 -21.82
C LYS A 55 25.00 -1.31 -22.75
N GLY A 56 23.79 -1.43 -22.19
CA GLY A 56 22.55 -1.39 -22.99
C GLY A 56 22.38 -0.05 -23.72
N HIS A 57 21.68 -0.07 -24.86
CA HIS A 57 21.40 1.10 -25.71
C HIS A 57 22.64 1.97 -26.01
N SER A 58 23.77 1.33 -26.33
CA SER A 58 25.05 2.00 -26.57
C SER A 58 25.52 1.97 -28.01
N GLY A 59 24.64 1.70 -28.99
CA GLY A 59 25.00 1.64 -30.40
C GLY A 59 25.64 0.32 -30.83
N ILE A 60 25.58 -0.74 -30.02
CA ILE A 60 26.20 -2.04 -30.34
C ILE A 60 25.20 -2.86 -31.18
N PRO A 61 25.44 -3.07 -32.49
CA PRO A 61 24.41 -3.58 -33.40
C PRO A 61 23.82 -4.93 -32.97
N GLY A 62 24.66 -5.86 -32.50
CA GLY A 62 24.22 -7.17 -32.04
C GLY A 62 23.37 -7.13 -30.76
N ASN A 63 23.67 -6.23 -29.82
CA ASN A 63 22.88 -6.07 -28.59
C ASN A 63 21.55 -5.39 -28.88
N GLU A 64 21.53 -4.37 -29.74
CA GLU A 64 20.30 -3.68 -30.15
C GLU A 64 19.39 -4.60 -30.97
N GLY A 65 19.95 -5.45 -31.82
CA GLY A 65 19.19 -6.51 -32.49
C GLY A 65 18.56 -7.49 -31.49
N ALA A 66 19.32 -7.92 -30.49
CA ALA A 66 18.80 -8.80 -29.44
C ALA A 66 17.68 -8.15 -28.60
N ASP A 67 17.81 -6.86 -28.27
CA ASP A 67 16.81 -6.10 -27.52
C ASP A 67 15.49 -5.93 -28.30
N LYS A 68 15.58 -5.65 -29.61
CA LYS A 68 14.42 -5.63 -30.52
C LYS A 68 13.72 -6.98 -30.57
N LEU A 69 14.49 -8.07 -30.73
CA LEU A 69 13.94 -9.43 -30.74
C LEU A 69 13.31 -9.83 -29.40
N ALA A 70 13.90 -9.40 -28.28
CA ALA A 70 13.33 -9.62 -26.95
C ALA A 70 12.00 -8.87 -26.77
N THR A 71 11.90 -7.64 -27.30
CA THR A 71 10.66 -6.85 -27.30
C THR A 71 9.56 -7.55 -28.12
N LEU A 72 9.87 -7.98 -29.34
CA LEU A 72 8.95 -8.76 -30.17
C LEU A 72 8.56 -10.09 -29.51
N GLY A 73 9.47 -10.72 -28.77
CA GLY A 73 9.20 -11.94 -28.01
C GLY A 73 8.23 -11.72 -26.84
N ALA A 74 8.29 -10.55 -26.20
CA ALA A 74 7.38 -10.18 -25.11
C ALA A 74 5.94 -9.91 -25.58
N GLU A 75 5.75 -9.62 -26.87
CA GLU A 75 4.45 -9.39 -27.50
C GLU A 75 3.76 -10.67 -27.98
N LYS A 76 4.44 -11.83 -27.95
CA LYS A 76 3.85 -13.11 -28.37
C LYS A 76 2.91 -13.68 -27.32
N ASP A 77 1.76 -14.19 -27.76
CA ASP A 77 0.74 -14.81 -26.89
C ASP A 77 1.22 -16.10 -26.19
N ALA A 78 2.21 -16.77 -26.77
CA ALA A 78 2.75 -18.02 -26.23
C ALA A 78 4.28 -18.03 -26.26
N PRO A 79 4.93 -18.60 -25.23
CA PRO A 79 6.38 -18.75 -25.20
C PRO A 79 6.84 -19.74 -26.28
N VAL A 80 8.01 -19.48 -26.86
CA VAL A 80 8.65 -20.43 -27.78
C VAL A 80 9.06 -21.68 -26.98
N PRO A 81 8.64 -22.89 -27.37
CA PRO A 81 9.04 -24.11 -26.68
C PRO A 81 10.56 -24.28 -26.69
N LEU A 82 11.15 -24.40 -25.50
CA LEU A 82 12.57 -24.71 -25.33
C LEU A 82 12.73 -26.21 -25.05
N ARG A 83 13.85 -26.79 -25.49
CA ARG A 83 14.23 -28.16 -25.08
C ARG A 83 14.36 -28.21 -23.56
N GLN A 84 14.07 -29.36 -22.95
CA GLN A 84 14.28 -29.51 -21.50
C GLN A 84 15.75 -29.29 -21.11
N ALA A 85 15.95 -28.68 -19.95
CA ALA A 85 17.29 -28.43 -19.41
C ALA A 85 17.98 -29.75 -19.03
N PRO A 86 19.29 -29.91 -19.26
CA PRO A 86 20.01 -31.11 -18.85
C PRO A 86 20.31 -31.03 -17.34
N VAL A 87 19.31 -31.34 -16.51
CA VAL A 87 19.33 -31.10 -15.05
C VAL A 87 20.45 -31.82 -14.30
N ASP A 88 21.05 -32.86 -14.89
CA ASP A 88 22.16 -33.61 -14.31
C ASP A 88 23.42 -32.78 -14.09
N PHE A 89 23.57 -31.67 -14.82
CA PHE A 89 24.67 -30.73 -14.64
C PHE A 89 24.44 -29.73 -13.49
N LEU A 90 23.36 -29.86 -12.71
CA LEU A 90 23.03 -28.97 -11.60
C LEU A 90 23.30 -29.60 -10.24
N ARG A 91 23.81 -28.78 -9.32
CA ARG A 91 23.87 -29.15 -7.90
C ARG A 91 22.46 -29.21 -7.32
N LYS A 92 22.14 -30.33 -6.67
CA LYS A 92 20.85 -30.55 -6.01
C LYS A 92 20.85 -30.00 -4.59
N GLY A 93 19.80 -29.25 -4.26
CA GLY A 93 19.53 -28.76 -2.90
C GLY A 93 20.47 -27.65 -2.41
N ALA A 94 20.15 -27.14 -1.23
CA ALA A 94 20.98 -26.16 -0.54
C ALA A 94 22.00 -26.85 0.37
N SER A 95 23.22 -26.31 0.45
CA SER A 95 24.28 -26.84 1.30
C SER A 95 23.95 -26.59 2.78
N LEU A 96 23.83 -27.67 3.57
CA LEU A 96 23.57 -27.59 5.01
C LEU A 96 24.64 -26.82 5.78
N ARG A 97 25.90 -26.85 5.33
CA ARG A 97 27.00 -26.08 5.95
C ARG A 97 26.84 -24.57 5.79
N TRP A 98 26.18 -24.11 4.72
CA TRP A 98 26.12 -22.70 4.34
C TRP A 98 24.70 -22.11 4.41
N ILE A 99 23.69 -22.94 4.65
CA ILE A 99 22.32 -22.49 4.82
C ILE A 99 22.18 -21.80 6.18
N THR A 100 21.44 -20.69 6.21
CA THR A 100 21.03 -20.04 7.47
C THR A 100 19.57 -20.36 7.75
N GLN A 101 19.14 -20.33 9.01
CA GLN A 101 17.73 -20.46 9.38
C GLN A 101 16.84 -19.51 8.56
N ARG A 102 17.27 -18.26 8.38
CA ARG A 102 16.56 -17.26 7.57
C ARG A 102 16.40 -17.69 6.10
N LEU A 103 17.42 -18.28 5.51
CA LEU A 103 17.37 -18.76 4.12
C LEU A 103 16.50 -20.00 4.00
N ALA A 104 16.64 -20.96 4.92
CA ALA A 104 15.80 -22.16 4.99
C ALA A 104 14.32 -21.80 5.14
N TYR A 105 13.99 -20.93 6.10
CA TYR A 105 12.63 -20.44 6.33
C TYR A 105 12.05 -19.76 5.10
N LYS A 106 12.82 -18.88 4.43
CA LYS A 106 12.39 -18.26 3.17
C LYS A 106 12.15 -19.29 2.07
N GLY A 107 13.02 -20.29 1.95
CA GLY A 107 12.90 -21.38 0.99
C GLY A 107 11.59 -22.15 1.18
N ILE A 108 11.35 -22.64 2.40
CA ILE A 108 10.11 -23.35 2.78
C ILE A 108 8.88 -22.47 2.53
N ARG A 109 8.93 -21.20 2.93
CA ARG A 109 7.79 -20.29 2.75
C ARG A 109 7.51 -20.01 1.28
N ASN A 110 8.53 -19.93 0.44
CA ASN A 110 8.38 -19.69 -1.00
C ASN A 110 8.00 -20.96 -1.77
N SER A 111 8.34 -22.15 -1.25
CA SER A 111 7.98 -23.45 -1.86
C SER A 111 6.56 -23.89 -1.50
N LYS A 112 6.04 -23.45 -0.36
CA LYS A 112 4.63 -23.67 -0.01
C LYS A 112 3.74 -22.90 -0.97
N ALA A 113 2.77 -23.59 -1.56
CA ALA A 113 1.70 -22.95 -2.31
C ALA A 113 1.06 -21.88 -1.42
N LYS A 114 0.87 -20.70 -1.98
CA LYS A 114 0.27 -19.59 -1.24
C LYS A 114 -1.23 -19.88 -1.18
N GLU A 115 -1.72 -20.26 0.00
CA GLU A 115 -3.16 -20.47 0.21
C GLU A 115 -3.93 -19.21 -0.19
N GLU A 116 -4.85 -19.38 -1.12
CA GLU A 116 -5.71 -18.31 -1.57
C GLU A 116 -6.81 -18.10 -0.54
N ARG A 117 -6.84 -16.91 0.05
CA ARG A 117 -7.84 -16.57 1.05
C ARG A 117 -9.06 -16.03 0.33
N GLU A 118 -10.10 -16.83 0.17
CA GLU A 118 -11.33 -16.45 -0.53
C GLU A 118 -11.92 -15.13 -0.02
N ALA A 119 -11.94 -14.92 1.29
CA ALA A 119 -12.42 -13.66 1.88
C ALA A 119 -11.59 -12.45 1.43
N SER A 120 -10.28 -12.63 1.24
CA SER A 120 -9.40 -11.58 0.74
C SER A 120 -9.58 -11.35 -0.76
N ALA A 121 -9.79 -12.41 -1.54
CA ALA A 121 -10.10 -12.29 -2.96
C ALA A 121 -11.42 -11.53 -3.17
N ARG A 122 -12.47 -11.87 -2.41
CA ARG A 122 -13.77 -11.17 -2.41
C ARG A 122 -13.62 -9.69 -2.06
N MET A 123 -12.89 -9.37 -1.00
CA MET A 123 -12.67 -7.98 -0.58
C MET A 123 -11.89 -7.18 -1.63
N ILE A 124 -10.86 -7.77 -2.22
CA ILE A 124 -10.10 -7.13 -3.31
C ILE A 124 -10.99 -6.90 -4.54
N ALA A 125 -11.81 -7.88 -4.92
CA ALA A 125 -12.75 -7.74 -6.03
C ALA A 125 -13.78 -6.62 -5.77
N GLN A 126 -14.32 -6.51 -4.56
CA GLN A 126 -15.24 -5.44 -4.17
C GLN A 126 -14.58 -4.05 -4.27
N VAL A 127 -13.32 -3.93 -3.82
CA VAL A 127 -12.52 -2.69 -3.98
C VAL A 127 -12.32 -2.36 -5.45
N GLN A 128 -11.93 -3.33 -6.27
CA GLN A 128 -11.73 -3.15 -7.71
C GLN A 128 -13.01 -2.68 -8.41
N ALA A 129 -14.15 -3.34 -8.14
CA ALA A 129 -15.43 -2.99 -8.71
C ALA A 129 -15.87 -1.57 -8.30
N SER A 130 -15.75 -1.24 -7.01
CA SER A 130 -16.14 0.08 -6.49
C SER A 130 -15.27 1.22 -7.04
N LEU A 131 -13.97 0.99 -7.22
CA LEU A 131 -13.09 1.99 -7.83
C LEU A 131 -13.30 2.11 -9.35
N GLN A 132 -13.61 1.01 -10.03
CA GLN A 132 -13.98 1.04 -11.44
C GLN A 132 -15.25 1.87 -11.66
N ASP A 133 -16.26 1.67 -10.82
CA ASP A 133 -17.53 2.41 -10.88
C ASP A 133 -17.34 3.91 -10.65
N VAL A 134 -16.64 4.28 -9.57
CA VAL A 134 -16.52 5.70 -9.16
C VAL A 134 -15.42 6.46 -9.92
N LEU A 135 -14.34 5.79 -10.35
CA LEU A 135 -13.15 6.43 -10.93
C LEU A 135 -12.85 5.99 -12.35
N GLY A 136 -13.61 5.06 -12.93
CA GLY A 136 -13.30 4.46 -14.23
C GLY A 136 -12.01 3.64 -14.26
N THR A 137 -11.39 3.36 -13.09
CA THR A 137 -10.10 2.66 -13.00
C THR A 137 -10.16 1.49 -12.03
N SER A 138 -9.67 0.33 -12.48
CA SER A 138 -9.57 -0.88 -11.66
C SER A 138 -8.10 -1.19 -11.34
N PRO A 139 -7.58 -0.78 -10.17
CA PRO A 139 -6.20 -1.08 -9.80
C PRO A 139 -6.00 -2.59 -9.63
N THR A 140 -4.84 -3.11 -10.02
CA THR A 140 -4.52 -4.53 -9.81
C THR A 140 -4.46 -4.89 -8.32
N SER A 141 -4.75 -6.14 -7.96
CA SER A 141 -4.60 -6.65 -6.59
C SER A 141 -3.22 -6.30 -5.97
N GLY A 142 -2.15 -6.51 -6.75
CA GLY A 142 -0.79 -6.17 -6.31
C GLY A 142 -0.60 -4.67 -6.02
N ARG A 143 -1.27 -3.80 -6.78
CA ARG A 143 -1.27 -2.35 -6.56
C ARG A 143 -2.02 -1.97 -5.28
N ILE A 144 -3.18 -2.56 -5.02
CA ILE A 144 -3.95 -2.35 -3.79
C ILE A 144 -3.07 -2.72 -2.57
N TRP A 145 -2.45 -3.90 -2.58
CA TRP A 145 -1.57 -4.34 -1.50
C TRP A 145 -0.30 -3.49 -1.34
N LYS A 146 0.28 -2.98 -2.42
CA LYS A 146 1.42 -2.05 -2.34
C LYS A 146 0.98 -0.70 -1.78
N SER A 147 -0.22 -0.25 -2.12
CA SER A 147 -0.73 1.07 -1.77
C SER A 147 -0.89 1.28 -0.27
N ILE A 148 -1.29 0.25 0.49
CA ILE A 148 -1.41 0.31 1.97
C ILE A 148 -0.06 0.49 2.68
N ARG A 149 1.06 0.39 1.95
CA ARG A 149 2.42 0.65 2.44
C ARG A 149 2.99 2.01 1.99
N HIS A 150 2.18 2.84 1.33
CA HIS A 150 2.57 4.16 0.86
C HIS A 150 3.10 5.04 2.01
N LYS A 151 3.98 6.00 1.68
CA LYS A 151 4.61 6.89 2.66
C LYS A 151 3.59 7.76 3.41
N ASP A 152 2.47 8.08 2.75
CA ASP A 152 1.39 8.84 3.37
C ASP A 152 0.58 8.03 4.39
N ILE A 153 0.84 6.73 4.54
CA ILE A 153 0.08 5.86 5.45
C ILE A 153 0.91 5.61 6.71
N PRO A 154 0.44 6.10 7.88
CA PRO A 154 1.11 5.86 9.15
C PRO A 154 1.30 4.36 9.38
N ARG A 155 2.47 3.94 9.88
CA ARG A 155 2.77 2.52 10.13
C ARG A 155 1.71 1.83 10.99
N LYS A 156 1.19 2.54 12.00
CA LYS A 156 0.13 2.06 12.90
C LYS A 156 -1.19 1.71 12.18
N MET A 157 -1.46 2.33 11.02
CA MET A 157 -2.68 2.08 10.25
C MET A 157 -2.53 0.92 9.27
N ARG A 158 -1.30 0.55 8.91
CA ARG A 158 -1.05 -0.50 7.90
C ARG A 158 -1.62 -1.84 8.34
N ASP A 159 -1.56 -2.14 9.64
CA ASP A 159 -2.14 -3.35 10.22
C ASP A 159 -3.67 -3.34 10.10
N PHE A 160 -4.32 -2.20 10.38
CA PHE A 160 -5.76 -2.05 10.19
C PHE A 160 -6.17 -2.30 8.73
N TRP A 161 -5.55 -1.62 7.76
CA TRP A 161 -5.86 -1.84 6.33
C TRP A 161 -5.58 -3.28 5.90
N TRP A 162 -4.48 -3.88 6.37
CA TRP A 162 -4.15 -5.26 6.07
C TRP A 162 -5.24 -6.21 6.58
N LYS A 163 -5.69 -6.03 7.83
CA LYS A 163 -6.77 -6.83 8.40
C LYS A 163 -8.11 -6.58 7.71
N ALA A 164 -8.44 -5.34 7.39
CA ALA A 164 -9.67 -4.97 6.68
C ALA A 164 -9.72 -5.65 5.30
N LEU A 165 -8.65 -5.54 4.50
CA LEU A 165 -8.57 -6.17 3.17
C LEU A 165 -8.54 -7.70 3.22
N HIS A 166 -8.15 -8.29 4.35
CA HIS A 166 -8.25 -9.73 4.58
C HIS A 166 -9.59 -10.18 5.18
N ASN A 167 -10.51 -9.24 5.46
CA ASN A 167 -11.72 -9.48 6.25
C ASN A 167 -11.42 -10.19 7.59
N ALA A 168 -10.38 -9.74 8.29
CA ALA A 168 -9.82 -10.36 9.49
C ALA A 168 -9.98 -9.51 10.76
N LEU A 169 -10.84 -8.48 10.72
CA LEU A 169 -11.19 -7.70 11.90
C LEU A 169 -12.21 -8.47 12.75
N ARG A 170 -12.15 -8.29 14.08
CA ARG A 170 -13.04 -8.95 15.04
C ARG A 170 -14.37 -8.20 15.13
N VAL A 171 -15.31 -8.54 14.25
CA VAL A 171 -16.65 -7.95 14.13
C VAL A 171 -17.69 -9.04 13.83
N GLY A 172 -18.96 -8.77 14.11
CA GLY A 172 -20.08 -9.62 13.67
C GLY A 172 -19.96 -11.06 14.13
N HIS A 173 -20.19 -11.98 13.19
CA HIS A 173 -20.01 -13.43 13.31
C HIS A 173 -18.74 -13.90 14.06
N TYR A 174 -17.65 -13.14 14.06
CA TYR A 174 -16.48 -13.50 14.87
C TYR A 174 -16.84 -13.65 16.36
N TRP A 175 -17.71 -12.77 16.87
CA TRP A 175 -18.09 -12.75 18.29
C TRP A 175 -19.25 -13.69 18.61
N SER A 176 -20.08 -14.08 17.65
CA SER A 176 -21.28 -14.88 17.89
C SER A 176 -21.02 -16.27 18.47
N HIS A 177 -19.79 -16.77 18.36
CA HIS A 177 -19.37 -18.07 18.87
C HIS A 177 -18.41 -17.97 20.07
N ILE A 178 -18.21 -16.77 20.61
CA ILE A 178 -17.31 -16.54 21.74
C ILE A 178 -18.16 -16.39 23.00
N THR A 179 -18.10 -17.41 23.85
CA THR A 179 -18.84 -17.46 25.11
C THR A 179 -18.60 -16.22 25.97
N GLY A 180 -19.69 -15.53 26.33
CA GLY A 180 -19.68 -14.33 27.17
C GLY A 180 -19.46 -13.02 26.41
N TYR A 181 -19.29 -13.07 25.09
CA TYR A 181 -19.04 -11.88 24.24
C TYR A 181 -19.93 -11.83 23.00
N GLU A 182 -20.95 -12.69 22.92
CA GLU A 182 -21.86 -12.82 21.78
C GLU A 182 -22.57 -11.51 21.46
N MET A 183 -22.87 -10.71 22.49
CA MET A 183 -23.50 -9.38 22.37
C MET A 183 -22.69 -8.40 21.50
N ARG A 184 -21.38 -8.65 21.28
CA ARG A 184 -20.51 -7.84 20.41
C ARG A 184 -20.66 -8.18 18.91
N ALA A 185 -21.47 -9.18 18.57
CA ALA A 185 -21.78 -9.50 17.18
C ALA A 185 -22.71 -8.45 16.56
N ASN A 186 -23.58 -7.84 17.36
CA ASN A 186 -24.58 -6.88 16.90
C ASN A 186 -24.30 -5.48 17.44
N CYS A 187 -24.69 -4.47 16.69
CA CYS A 187 -24.62 -3.10 17.12
C CYS A 187 -25.65 -2.85 18.23
N MET A 188 -25.22 -2.33 19.37
CA MET A 188 -26.11 -2.02 20.50
C MET A 188 -27.09 -0.86 20.24
N ILE A 189 -26.93 -0.15 19.12
CA ILE A 189 -27.78 1.00 18.77
C ILE A 189 -28.84 0.64 17.72
N CYS A 190 -28.42 0.13 16.57
CA CYS A 190 -29.34 -0.19 15.47
C CYS A 190 -29.69 -1.69 15.38
N GLY A 191 -29.07 -2.56 16.19
CA GLY A 191 -29.32 -4.00 16.21
C GLY A 191 -28.71 -4.79 15.04
N SER A 192 -28.25 -4.12 13.98
CA SER A 192 -27.61 -4.76 12.81
C SER A 192 -26.39 -5.60 13.21
N GLU A 193 -26.18 -6.73 12.53
CA GLU A 193 -24.93 -7.48 12.69
C GLU A 193 -23.75 -6.60 12.26
N GLU A 194 -22.75 -6.47 13.14
CA GLU A 194 -21.62 -5.58 12.88
C GLU A 194 -20.73 -6.13 11.76
N SER A 195 -20.80 -5.52 10.60
CA SER A 195 -19.80 -5.64 9.54
C SER A 195 -18.88 -4.40 9.52
N LEU A 196 -17.75 -4.50 8.81
CA LEU A 196 -16.91 -3.32 8.59
C LEU A 196 -17.63 -2.25 7.76
N GLU A 197 -18.47 -2.66 6.81
CA GLU A 197 -19.32 -1.75 6.02
C GLU A 197 -20.29 -1.00 6.93
N HIS A 198 -21.00 -1.73 7.79
CA HIS A 198 -21.90 -1.15 8.77
C HIS A 198 -21.17 -0.12 9.64
N ILE A 199 -20.04 -0.50 10.27
CA ILE A 199 -19.28 0.38 11.16
C ILE A 199 -18.81 1.66 10.46
N LEU A 200 -18.38 1.56 9.20
CA LEU A 200 -17.81 2.68 8.47
C LEU A 200 -18.86 3.55 7.80
N LEU A 201 -19.98 3.00 7.35
CA LEU A 201 -20.88 3.66 6.39
C LEU A 201 -22.34 3.73 6.83
N GLU A 202 -22.84 2.77 7.59
CA GLU A 202 -24.29 2.62 7.84
C GLU A 202 -24.68 2.88 9.31
N CYS A 203 -23.72 2.78 10.24
CA CYS A 203 -24.00 2.75 11.67
C CYS A 203 -24.52 4.09 12.22
N ASP A 204 -25.65 4.03 12.93
CA ASP A 204 -26.23 5.20 13.58
C ASP A 204 -25.50 5.68 14.83
N ALA A 205 -24.61 4.86 15.38
CA ALA A 205 -23.98 5.12 16.66
C ALA A 205 -23.02 6.33 16.60
N PRO A 206 -22.82 7.06 17.72
CA PRO A 206 -22.03 8.29 17.75
C PRO A 206 -20.64 8.16 17.10
N GLY A 207 -20.26 9.09 16.23
CA GLY A 207 -18.93 9.12 15.62
C GLY A 207 -18.93 9.12 14.10
N GLN A 208 -19.48 8.08 13.50
CA GLN A 208 -19.36 7.78 12.07
C GLN A 208 -19.90 8.92 11.18
N ARG A 209 -21.18 9.27 11.33
CA ARG A 209 -21.82 10.39 10.61
C ARG A 209 -21.13 11.73 10.83
N CYS A 210 -20.74 12.02 12.08
CA CYS A 210 -20.05 13.26 12.44
C CYS A 210 -18.72 13.39 11.68
N ILE A 211 -17.89 12.34 11.69
CA ILE A 211 -16.59 12.34 11.01
C ILE A 211 -16.74 12.49 9.50
N TRP A 212 -17.67 11.76 8.87
CA TRP A 212 -17.87 11.90 7.42
C TRP A 212 -18.37 13.27 7.01
N ARG A 213 -19.24 13.88 7.82
CA ARG A 213 -19.66 15.27 7.60
C ARG A 213 -18.47 16.24 7.66
N GLU A 214 -17.56 16.08 8.62
CA GLU A 214 -16.35 16.92 8.67
C GLU A 214 -15.40 16.67 7.48
N VAL A 215 -15.32 15.43 6.98
CA VAL A 215 -14.59 15.13 5.73
C VAL A 215 -15.22 15.85 4.55
N ASP A 216 -16.55 15.80 4.40
CA ASP A 216 -17.27 16.46 3.31
C ASP A 216 -17.10 17.98 3.37
N ASN A 217 -17.18 18.58 4.56
CA ASN A 217 -16.89 20.00 4.77
C ASN A 217 -15.46 20.38 4.34
N ALA A 218 -14.46 19.54 4.70
CA ALA A 218 -13.07 19.78 4.32
C ALA A 218 -12.85 19.63 2.80
N LEU A 219 -13.50 18.66 2.16
CA LEU A 219 -13.44 18.47 0.70
C LEU A 219 -14.10 19.63 -0.05
N ALA A 220 -15.25 20.11 0.43
CA ALA A 220 -15.96 21.25 -0.14
C ALA A 220 -15.10 22.52 -0.10
N ARG A 221 -14.48 22.83 1.05
CA ARG A 221 -13.53 23.95 1.18
C ARG A 221 -12.32 23.83 0.26
N ALA A 222 -11.92 22.61 -0.06
CA ALA A 222 -10.83 22.33 -0.98
C ALA A 222 -11.24 22.31 -2.46
N ASN A 223 -12.51 22.60 -2.77
CA ASN A 223 -13.09 22.48 -4.11
C ASN A 223 -12.88 21.08 -4.72
N ILE A 224 -12.93 20.04 -3.88
CA ILE A 224 -12.78 18.66 -4.31
C ILE A 224 -14.19 18.04 -4.38
N PRO A 225 -14.66 17.59 -5.55
CA PRO A 225 -16.03 17.12 -5.73
C PRO A 225 -16.32 15.89 -4.86
N PRO A 226 -17.49 15.79 -4.21
CA PRO A 226 -17.84 14.63 -3.40
C PRO A 226 -17.87 13.35 -4.26
N ARG A 227 -17.70 12.21 -3.60
CA ARG A 227 -17.75 10.89 -4.24
C ARG A 227 -18.60 9.97 -3.40
N HIS A 228 -19.32 9.07 -4.06
CA HIS A 228 -20.06 8.02 -3.37
C HIS A 228 -19.10 7.15 -2.54
N ARG A 229 -19.48 6.87 -1.30
CA ARG A 229 -18.72 6.05 -0.36
C ARG A 229 -19.33 4.66 -0.30
N SER A 230 -18.54 3.65 -0.65
CA SER A 230 -18.83 2.24 -0.41
C SER A 230 -17.67 1.64 0.37
N LEU A 231 -17.83 0.42 0.92
CA LEU A 231 -16.72 -0.24 1.60
C LEU A 231 -15.50 -0.35 0.68
N GLY A 232 -15.73 -0.65 -0.60
CA GLY A 232 -14.69 -0.76 -1.61
C GLY A 232 -13.98 0.56 -1.91
N THR A 233 -14.69 1.70 -2.03
CA THR A 233 -14.02 2.99 -2.28
C THR A 233 -13.22 3.45 -1.07
N VAL A 234 -13.74 3.24 0.14
CA VAL A 234 -13.05 3.61 1.40
C VAL A 234 -11.79 2.76 1.61
N LEU A 235 -11.86 1.45 1.47
CA LEU A 235 -10.70 0.57 1.60
C LEU A 235 -9.72 0.71 0.43
N GLY A 236 -10.24 1.13 -0.73
CA GLY A 236 -9.49 1.44 -1.95
C GLY A 236 -8.83 2.82 -1.97
N ALA A 237 -9.17 3.74 -1.06
CA ALA A 237 -8.63 5.10 -1.02
C ALA A 237 -7.09 5.16 -1.11
N PRO A 238 -6.32 4.27 -0.43
CA PRO A 238 -4.87 4.18 -0.60
C PRO A 238 -4.38 3.98 -2.03
N ALA A 239 -5.15 3.28 -2.86
CA ALA A 239 -4.78 2.85 -4.21
C ALA A 239 -5.15 3.86 -5.30
N THR A 240 -5.93 4.89 -4.97
CA THR A 240 -6.38 5.92 -5.91
C THR A 240 -5.20 6.71 -6.51
N GLN A 241 -5.31 7.03 -7.80
CA GLN A 241 -4.32 7.83 -8.54
C GLN A 241 -4.82 9.23 -8.83
N PRO A 242 -3.90 10.18 -9.09
CA PRO A 242 -4.30 11.45 -9.67
C PRO A 242 -4.98 11.15 -10.99
N LEU A 243 -6.07 11.84 -11.29
CA LEU A 243 -6.49 11.98 -12.69
C LEU A 243 -5.32 12.67 -13.39
N ASP A 244 -4.92 12.17 -14.58
CA ASP A 244 -3.79 12.70 -15.36
C ASP A 244 -3.98 14.21 -15.59
N THR A 245 -3.44 14.99 -14.69
CA THR A 245 -3.53 16.44 -14.65
C THR A 245 -2.14 16.94 -14.30
N THR A 246 -1.58 17.74 -15.19
CA THR A 246 -0.22 18.30 -15.08
C THR A 246 -0.11 19.42 -14.04
N ALA A 247 -1.22 19.85 -13.45
CA ALA A 247 -1.27 20.92 -12.46
C ALA A 247 -0.89 20.44 -11.04
N GLY A 248 0.00 21.17 -10.36
CA GLY A 248 0.42 20.89 -8.97
C GLY A 248 -0.75 20.85 -7.97
N SER A 249 -1.73 21.74 -8.13
CA SER A 249 -2.95 21.82 -7.31
C SER A 249 -3.74 20.50 -7.28
N ALA A 250 -3.84 19.80 -8.41
CA ALA A 250 -4.56 18.52 -8.48
C ALA A 250 -3.87 17.41 -7.67
N LYS A 251 -2.53 17.40 -7.62
CA LYS A 251 -1.75 16.46 -6.79
C LYS A 251 -1.97 16.73 -5.30
N GLY A 252 -2.00 18.00 -4.90
CA GLY A 252 -2.30 18.42 -3.53
C GLY A 252 -3.72 18.02 -3.09
N GLN A 253 -4.72 18.33 -3.91
CA GLN A 253 -6.12 17.96 -3.66
C GLN A 253 -6.30 16.44 -3.53
N GLN A 254 -5.70 15.66 -4.43
CA GLN A 254 -5.83 14.21 -4.39
C GLN A 254 -5.14 13.62 -3.14
N ARG A 255 -3.98 14.17 -2.76
CA ARG A 255 -3.30 13.80 -1.52
C ARG A 255 -4.14 14.16 -0.30
N LEU A 256 -4.78 15.34 -0.29
CA LEU A 256 -5.68 15.76 0.77
C LEU A 256 -6.85 14.80 0.93
N ARG A 257 -7.57 14.50 -0.16
CA ARG A 257 -8.67 13.52 -0.16
C ARG A 257 -8.25 12.20 0.47
N LYS A 258 -7.11 11.66 0.00
CA LYS A 258 -6.56 10.40 0.50
C LYS A 258 -6.30 10.45 2.00
N ILE A 259 -5.69 11.53 2.50
CA ILE A 259 -5.45 11.71 3.94
C ILE A 259 -6.77 11.76 4.72
N LEU A 260 -7.73 12.56 4.26
CA LEU A 260 -9.03 12.72 4.93
C LEU A 260 -9.78 11.39 5.01
N GLU A 261 -9.95 10.68 3.89
CA GLU A 261 -10.67 9.40 3.85
C GLU A 261 -9.98 8.35 4.72
N MET A 262 -8.64 8.29 4.69
CA MET A 262 -7.89 7.35 5.51
C MET A 262 -7.95 7.65 7.01
N GLU A 263 -7.69 8.89 7.42
CA GLU A 263 -7.72 9.26 8.83
C GLU A 263 -9.15 9.08 9.40
N ALA A 264 -10.18 9.38 8.60
CA ALA A 264 -11.59 9.20 8.98
C ALA A 264 -11.91 7.73 9.21
N THR A 265 -11.61 6.87 8.24
CA THR A 265 -11.86 5.42 8.32
C THR A 265 -11.27 4.81 9.59
N HIS A 266 -10.01 5.15 9.88
CA HIS A 266 -9.32 4.61 11.03
C HIS A 266 -9.81 5.22 12.35
N LEU A 267 -10.22 6.49 12.37
CA LEU A 267 -10.79 7.11 13.56
C LEU A 267 -12.17 6.53 13.89
N ILE A 268 -13.03 6.31 12.89
CA ILE A 268 -14.33 5.66 13.06
C ILE A 268 -14.15 4.25 13.64
N TRP A 269 -13.23 3.46 13.07
CA TRP A 269 -12.87 2.16 13.63
C TRP A 269 -12.40 2.24 15.08
N LYS A 270 -11.54 3.21 15.40
CA LYS A 270 -11.05 3.41 16.78
C LYS A 270 -12.17 3.74 17.76
N ILE A 271 -13.07 4.64 17.39
CA ILE A 271 -14.23 5.01 18.22
C ILE A 271 -15.09 3.77 18.46
N ARG A 272 -15.33 2.95 17.43
CA ARG A 272 -16.03 1.66 17.60
C ARG A 272 -15.30 0.74 18.58
N CYS A 273 -13.98 0.56 18.42
CA CYS A 273 -13.20 -0.27 19.34
C CYS A 273 -13.25 0.24 20.78
N GLU A 274 -13.18 1.55 21.00
CA GLU A 274 -13.28 2.13 22.33
C GLU A 274 -14.64 1.82 22.97
N ARG A 275 -15.73 2.01 22.22
CA ARG A 275 -17.08 1.69 22.72
C ARG A 275 -17.24 0.20 23.03
N VAL A 276 -17.02 -0.67 22.03
CA VAL A 276 -17.40 -2.09 22.11
C VAL A 276 -16.37 -2.93 22.84
N ILE A 277 -15.07 -2.60 22.75
CA ILE A 277 -13.99 -3.42 23.29
C ILE A 277 -13.42 -2.83 24.58
N GLN A 278 -13.15 -1.53 24.62
CA GLN A 278 -12.52 -0.91 25.79
C GLN A 278 -13.52 -0.58 26.90
N HIS A 279 -14.74 -0.20 26.53
CA HIS A 279 -15.80 0.19 27.46
C HIS A 279 -16.95 -0.81 27.51
N ASP A 280 -16.78 -1.98 26.89
CA ASP A 280 -17.74 -3.09 26.90
C ASP A 280 -19.19 -2.70 26.56
N GLY A 281 -19.34 -1.69 25.70
CA GLY A 281 -20.65 -1.19 25.28
C GLY A 281 -21.27 -0.15 26.19
N ASP A 282 -20.64 0.23 27.31
CA ASP A 282 -21.14 1.20 28.29
C ASP A 282 -21.55 2.55 27.65
N PRO A 283 -22.86 2.86 27.56
CA PRO A 283 -23.37 4.07 26.92
C PRO A 283 -22.89 5.38 27.56
N ASP A 284 -22.62 5.38 28.86
CA ASP A 284 -22.18 6.58 29.60
C ASP A 284 -20.75 7.01 29.22
N ARG A 285 -19.99 6.09 28.61
CA ARG A 285 -18.63 6.33 28.13
C ARG A 285 -18.57 6.67 26.65
N TRP A 286 -19.71 6.80 25.98
CA TRP A 286 -19.72 7.09 24.55
C TRP A 286 -19.37 8.55 24.29
N PRO A 287 -18.52 8.82 23.28
CA PRO A 287 -18.13 10.19 23.00
C PRO A 287 -19.31 10.98 22.46
N HIS A 288 -19.62 12.11 23.09
CA HIS A 288 -20.53 13.10 22.53
C HIS A 288 -19.97 13.67 21.22
N GLU A 289 -20.86 14.21 20.38
CA GLU A 289 -20.52 14.70 19.05
C GLU A 289 -19.39 15.75 19.04
N ARG A 290 -19.37 16.68 20.01
CA ARG A 290 -18.29 17.66 20.17
C ARG A 290 -16.94 16.98 20.45
N ALA A 291 -16.91 15.94 21.28
CA ALA A 291 -15.69 15.20 21.56
C ALA A 291 -15.20 14.43 20.32
N VAL A 292 -16.11 13.88 19.51
CA VAL A 292 -15.77 13.27 18.21
C VAL A 292 -15.15 14.30 17.27
N ARG A 293 -15.78 15.46 17.10
CA ARG A 293 -15.26 16.54 16.24
C ARG A 293 -13.88 17.01 16.69
N ASN A 294 -13.68 17.22 18.00
CA ASN A 294 -12.38 17.59 18.54
C ASN A 294 -11.30 16.54 18.23
N ARG A 295 -11.63 15.26 18.36
CA ARG A 295 -10.70 14.16 18.02
C ARG A 295 -10.37 14.13 16.53
N TRP A 296 -11.33 14.41 15.65
CA TRP A 296 -11.11 14.54 14.22
C TRP A 296 -10.08 15.64 13.91
N TRP A 297 -10.28 16.85 14.44
CA TRP A 297 -9.34 17.95 14.24
C TRP A 297 -7.96 17.68 14.87
N GLN A 298 -7.91 17.04 16.04
CA GLN A 298 -6.62 16.62 16.63
C GLN A 298 -5.86 15.65 15.72
N VAL A 299 -6.56 14.73 15.05
CA VAL A 299 -5.97 13.79 14.08
C VAL A 299 -5.39 14.55 12.90
N LEU A 300 -6.15 15.47 12.29
CA LEU A 300 -5.67 16.25 11.14
C LEU A 300 -4.54 17.21 11.51
N ASN A 301 -4.62 17.90 12.65
CA ASN A 301 -3.57 18.79 13.13
C ASN A 301 -2.28 18.02 13.47
N ARG A 302 -2.40 16.77 13.96
CA ARG A 302 -1.23 15.89 14.12
C ARG A 302 -0.63 15.53 12.75
N ARG A 303 -1.47 15.28 11.76
CA ARG A 303 -1.03 14.95 10.40
C ARG A 303 -0.31 16.12 9.73
N LEU A 304 -0.86 17.33 9.82
CA LEU A 304 -0.24 18.57 9.35
C LEU A 304 1.16 18.74 9.93
N ARG A 305 1.32 18.60 11.26
CA ARG A 305 2.62 18.72 11.94
C ARG A 305 3.65 17.70 11.46
N ILE A 306 3.21 16.46 11.22
CA ILE A 306 4.08 15.42 10.64
C ILE A 306 4.54 15.85 9.24
N ASP A 307 3.62 16.31 8.40
CA ASP A 307 3.93 16.74 7.04
C ASP A 307 4.89 17.95 7.03
N GLN A 308 4.71 18.95 7.92
CA GLN A 308 5.67 20.05 8.11
C GLN A 308 7.07 19.52 8.43
N GLY A 309 7.18 18.62 9.41
CA GLY A 309 8.45 18.00 9.81
C GLY A 309 9.09 17.16 8.70
N LEU A 310 8.29 16.55 7.83
CA LEU A 310 8.76 15.79 6.67
C LEU A 310 9.29 16.66 5.53
N THR A 311 9.13 17.98 5.56
CA THR A 311 9.76 18.90 4.60
C THR A 311 11.21 19.27 4.96
N ALA A 312 11.71 18.81 6.12
CA ALA A 312 13.02 19.21 6.61
C ALA A 312 14.17 18.76 5.67
N ARG A 313 15.06 19.68 5.33
CA ARG A 313 16.22 19.45 4.43
C ARG A 313 17.10 18.26 4.84
N ARG A 314 17.21 18.00 6.16
CA ARG A 314 17.96 16.85 6.73
C ARG A 314 17.47 15.47 6.25
N LEU A 315 16.28 15.39 5.66
CA LEU A 315 15.72 14.15 5.14
C LEU A 315 16.17 13.84 3.69
N ASP A 316 16.82 14.80 3.01
CA ASP A 316 17.34 14.67 1.64
C ASP A 316 16.27 14.07 0.69
N LYS A 317 16.57 12.99 -0.04
CA LYS A 317 15.65 12.33 -0.98
C LYS A 317 14.37 11.78 -0.35
N ARG A 318 14.25 11.77 0.97
CA ARG A 318 13.05 11.33 1.71
C ARG A 318 12.15 12.49 2.12
N ALA A 319 12.58 13.73 1.93
CA ALA A 319 11.78 14.90 2.25
C ALA A 319 10.52 14.96 1.38
N LEU A 320 9.42 15.44 1.95
CA LEU A 320 8.28 15.89 1.18
C LEU A 320 8.59 17.22 0.52
N GLU A 321 8.16 17.36 -0.72
CA GLU A 321 8.21 18.62 -1.44
C GLU A 321 7.37 19.66 -0.71
N ARG A 322 7.94 20.85 -0.49
CA ARG A 322 7.26 21.93 0.24
C ARG A 322 5.97 22.35 -0.46
N GLN A 323 6.03 22.54 -1.77
CA GLN A 323 4.85 22.94 -2.56
C GLN A 323 3.72 21.93 -2.44
N LEU A 324 4.01 20.63 -2.48
CA LEU A 324 3.02 19.58 -2.30
C LEU A 324 2.32 19.67 -0.93
N VAL A 325 3.05 20.01 0.14
CA VAL A 325 2.47 20.19 1.48
C VAL A 325 1.58 21.43 1.52
N LEU A 326 2.01 22.54 0.93
CA LEU A 326 1.20 23.75 0.80
C LEU A 326 -0.11 23.46 0.03
N ASP A 327 0.00 22.85 -1.15
CA ASP A 327 -1.15 22.50 -1.99
C ASP A 327 -2.10 21.50 -1.31
N THR A 328 -1.58 20.62 -0.45
CA THR A 328 -2.42 19.68 0.32
C THR A 328 -3.25 20.41 1.37
N TRP A 329 -2.65 21.32 2.15
CA TRP A 329 -3.25 21.80 3.39
C TRP A 329 -3.88 23.19 3.29
N ASN A 330 -3.39 24.05 2.38
CA ASN A 330 -3.87 25.42 2.19
C ASN A 330 -5.39 25.57 2.22
N PRO A 331 -6.19 24.71 1.54
CA PRO A 331 -7.62 24.94 1.46
C PRO A 331 -8.39 24.75 2.78
N ILE A 332 -7.79 24.06 3.76
CA ILE A 332 -8.46 23.69 5.02
C ILE A 332 -7.80 24.30 6.26
N ILE A 333 -6.80 25.16 6.08
CA ILE A 333 -6.17 25.93 7.17
C ILE A 333 -7.14 27.00 7.69
N VAL A 334 -7.16 27.17 9.00
CA VAL A 334 -7.90 28.24 9.69
C VAL A 334 -7.21 29.57 9.43
N ARG A 335 -7.98 30.62 9.11
CA ARG A 335 -7.46 31.99 8.86
C ARG A 335 -6.30 32.00 7.86
N ARG A 336 -6.42 31.25 6.76
CA ARG A 336 -5.37 31.14 5.73
C ARG A 336 -4.95 32.50 5.16
N SER A 337 -5.87 33.48 5.09
CA SER A 337 -5.61 34.86 4.66
C SER A 337 -4.52 35.57 5.47
N ASP A 338 -4.38 35.20 6.74
CA ASP A 338 -3.51 35.90 7.70
C ASP A 338 -2.08 35.33 7.68
N LEU A 339 -1.85 34.28 6.90
CA LEU A 339 -0.61 33.54 6.83
C LEU A 339 0.18 33.86 5.56
N PRO A 340 1.53 33.86 5.62
CA PRO A 340 2.36 33.98 4.44
C PRO A 340 2.14 32.78 3.49
N ASP A 341 2.51 32.96 2.21
CA ASP A 341 2.39 31.91 1.20
C ASP A 341 3.11 30.62 1.59
N ASP A 342 4.29 30.74 2.20
CA ASP A 342 5.01 29.63 2.83
C ASP A 342 4.92 29.71 4.36
N TRP A 343 3.92 29.03 4.91
CA TRP A 343 3.70 28.91 6.36
C TRP A 343 4.37 27.68 6.98
N ILE A 344 5.04 26.82 6.21
CA ILE A 344 5.49 25.49 6.70
C ILE A 344 6.38 25.58 7.95
N GLY A 345 7.19 26.62 8.05
CA GLY A 345 8.09 26.84 9.20
C GLY A 345 7.44 27.55 10.39
N LYS A 346 6.18 27.99 10.29
CA LYS A 346 5.50 28.76 11.34
C LYS A 346 4.88 27.83 12.40
N PRO A 347 4.99 28.17 13.70
CA PRO A 347 4.25 27.48 14.75
C PRO A 347 2.77 27.88 14.72
N GLY A 348 1.91 27.10 15.39
CA GLY A 348 0.50 27.47 15.62
C GLY A 348 -0.43 27.31 14.40
N ILE A 349 0.03 26.70 13.30
CA ILE A 349 -0.82 26.44 12.13
C ILE A 349 -1.81 25.32 12.45
N LEU A 350 -3.10 25.60 12.26
CA LEU A 350 -4.19 24.68 12.51
C LEU A 350 -5.08 24.49 11.29
N VAL A 351 -5.60 23.27 11.16
CA VAL A 351 -6.76 22.94 10.32
C VAL A 351 -7.99 22.81 11.21
N GLY A 352 -9.13 23.26 10.69
CA GLY A 352 -10.36 23.39 11.47
C GLY A 352 -11.34 24.37 10.84
N THR A 353 -12.50 24.53 11.44
CA THR A 353 -13.47 25.59 11.10
C THR A 353 -13.15 26.89 11.86
N PRO A 354 -13.49 28.07 11.30
CA PRO A 354 -13.24 29.36 11.97
C PRO A 354 -13.90 29.48 13.35
N GLU A 355 -15.08 28.88 13.53
CA GLU A 355 -15.87 28.88 14.78
C GLU A 355 -15.17 28.18 15.96
N ASP A 356 -14.23 27.26 15.69
CA ASP A 356 -13.51 26.52 16.74
C ASP A 356 -12.29 27.31 17.30
N SER A 357 -11.98 28.49 16.76
CA SER A 357 -10.80 29.29 17.18
C SER A 357 -11.02 30.16 18.43
N ASP A 358 -12.26 30.33 18.88
CA ASP A 358 -12.58 31.15 20.06
C ASP A 358 -12.55 30.38 21.39
N GLY A 359 -12.17 29.09 21.38
CA GLY A 359 -12.31 28.20 22.54
C GLY A 359 -11.11 27.31 22.89
N VAL A 360 -9.93 27.55 22.32
CA VAL A 360 -8.72 26.79 22.67
C VAL A 360 -7.60 27.75 23.08
N GLY A 361 -7.65 28.13 24.36
CA GLY A 361 -6.55 28.74 25.11
C GLY A 361 -5.81 27.69 25.92
#